data_AF-A0A1V5RC74-F1
#
_entry.id   AF-A0A1V5RC74-F1
#
_cell.length_a   1.000
_cell.length_b   1.000
_cell.length_c   1.000
_cell.angle_alpha   90.00
_cell.angle_beta   90.00
_cell.angle_gamma   90.00
#
_symmetry.space_group_name_H-M   'P 1'
#
loop_
_entity.id
_entity.type
_entity.pdbx_description
1 polymer ?
#
loop_
_entity_poly.entity_id
_entity_poly.type
_entity_poly.pdbx_seq_one_letter_code
_entity_poly.pdbx_strand_id
1 'polypeptide(L)'
;MLAVTNLPDEKRCGADLEGFHTLVAEQYFRTVRDAVKAAAPDTLYLGSRIAWGAPSVYRAAAKYCDVVSVNTYQKRVTKDLPEGSEDKPMINGEFHFGALDRGLFHTGLVATKSQEERAACYSAFVTSCLTHPRYVGTHWFQWRDQALTGRPDGENYQIGFLTVTDQPYPELVEAARKVGAAMYETRYGK
;
A
#
# COMPACT_ATOMS: atom_id res chain seq x y z
N MET A 1 30.75 -15.12 13.96
CA MET A 1 30.75 -14.07 15.00
C MET A 1 31.33 -12.80 14.41
N LEU A 2 30.78 -11.63 14.73
CA LEU A 2 31.40 -10.35 14.35
C LEU A 2 32.69 -10.18 15.17
N ALA A 3 33.74 -9.65 14.53
CA ALA A 3 35.04 -9.46 15.17
C ALA A 3 35.05 -8.35 16.23
N VAL A 4 34.06 -7.44 16.18
CA VAL A 4 33.95 -6.25 17.03
C VAL A 4 32.45 -5.90 17.19
N THR A 5 32.05 -5.41 18.36
CA THR A 5 30.65 -5.02 18.69
C THR A 5 30.49 -3.54 19.04
N ASN A 6 31.52 -2.73 18.80
CA ASN A 6 31.49 -1.28 19.02
C ASN A 6 30.35 -0.66 18.19
N LEU A 7 29.62 0.28 18.79
CA LEU A 7 28.67 1.08 18.03
C LEU A 7 29.43 2.06 17.10
N PRO A 8 28.89 2.36 15.90
CA PRO A 8 29.43 3.42 15.06
C PRO A 8 29.40 4.78 15.77
N ASP A 9 30.33 5.66 15.42
CA ASP A 9 30.27 7.07 15.84
C ASP A 9 29.06 7.74 15.18
N GLU A 10 28.04 8.07 15.97
CA GLU A 10 26.76 8.64 15.51
C GLU A 10 26.92 9.90 14.65
N LYS A 11 27.97 10.70 14.87
CA LYS A 11 28.18 11.95 14.11
C LYS A 11 28.83 11.72 12.76
N ARG A 12 29.49 10.58 12.58
CA ARG A 12 30.31 10.27 11.39
C ARG A 12 29.74 9.15 10.55
N CYS A 13 28.91 8.28 11.13
CA CYS A 13 28.43 7.08 10.47
C CYS A 13 27.29 7.33 9.49
N GLY A 14 26.68 8.52 9.44
CA GLY A 14 25.47 8.78 8.64
C GLY A 14 25.60 8.36 7.18
N ALA A 15 26.63 8.84 6.48
CA ALA A 15 26.86 8.50 5.08
C ALA A 15 27.15 7.01 4.85
N ASP A 16 27.91 6.39 5.75
CA ASP A 16 28.22 4.95 5.66
C ASP A 16 26.97 4.10 5.92
N LEU A 17 26.12 4.49 6.88
CA LEU A 17 24.85 3.82 7.16
C LEU A 17 23.87 3.95 6.00
N GLU A 18 23.78 5.13 5.36
CA GLU A 18 22.96 5.33 4.17
C GLU A 18 23.47 4.51 2.97
N GLY A 19 24.79 4.49 2.78
CA GLY A 19 25.45 3.66 1.76
C GLY A 19 25.19 2.18 1.98
N PHE A 20 25.38 1.70 3.21
CA PHE A 20 25.12 0.31 3.57
C PHE A 20 23.63 -0.05 3.43
N HIS A 21 22.72 0.83 3.86
CA HIS A 21 21.29 0.60 3.70
C HIS A 21 20.87 0.52 2.22
N THR A 22 21.50 1.32 1.35
CA THR A 22 21.32 1.24 -0.10
C THR A 22 21.78 -0.11 -0.65
N LEU A 23 22.94 -0.60 -0.23
CA LEU A 23 23.44 -1.92 -0.64
C LEU A 23 22.49 -3.05 -0.21
N VAL A 24 21.98 -3.00 1.02
CA VAL A 24 21.01 -4.00 1.52
C VAL A 24 19.72 -3.97 0.71
N ALA A 25 19.16 -2.77 0.45
CA ALA A 25 17.93 -2.63 -0.32
C ALA A 25 18.11 -3.12 -1.76
N GLU A 26 19.19 -2.73 -2.44
CA GLU A 26 19.48 -3.19 -3.80
C GLU A 26 19.70 -4.70 -3.86
N GLN A 27 20.44 -5.28 -2.92
CA GLN A 27 20.66 -6.72 -2.88
C GLN A 27 19.34 -7.49 -2.75
N TYR A 28 18.44 -7.04 -1.87
CA TYR A 28 17.12 -7.64 -1.69
C TYR A 28 16.33 -7.61 -3.01
N PHE A 29 16.12 -6.43 -3.59
CA PHE A 29 15.25 -6.30 -4.77
C PHE A 29 15.85 -6.99 -6.00
N ARG A 30 17.18 -6.93 -6.19
CA ARG A 30 17.86 -7.66 -7.27
C ARG A 30 17.66 -9.17 -7.14
N THR A 31 17.93 -9.72 -5.94
CA THR A 31 17.83 -11.17 -5.70
C THR A 31 16.40 -11.67 -5.95
N VAL A 32 15.39 -10.94 -5.45
CA VAL A 32 13.99 -11.31 -5.66
C VAL A 32 13.60 -11.18 -7.12
N ARG A 33 14.00 -10.09 -7.80
CA ARG A 33 13.76 -9.91 -9.23
C ARG A 33 14.33 -11.07 -10.03
N ASP A 34 15.58 -11.44 -9.78
CA ASP A 34 16.25 -12.51 -10.54
C ASP A 34 15.57 -13.86 -10.32
N ALA A 35 15.16 -14.16 -9.08
CA ALA A 35 14.39 -15.37 -8.77
C ALA A 35 13.03 -15.38 -9.48
N VAL A 36 12.29 -14.27 -9.45
CA VAL A 36 10.99 -14.14 -10.14
C VAL A 36 11.17 -14.30 -11.64
N LYS A 37 12.14 -13.62 -12.26
CA LYS A 37 12.35 -13.65 -13.71
C LYS A 37 12.95 -14.98 -14.20
N ALA A 38 13.68 -15.71 -13.36
CA ALA A 38 14.12 -17.06 -13.68
C ALA A 38 12.94 -18.05 -13.71
N ALA A 39 11.96 -17.91 -12.80
CA ALA A 39 10.81 -18.80 -12.73
C ALA A 39 9.66 -18.40 -13.67
N ALA A 40 9.46 -17.10 -13.88
CA ALA A 40 8.35 -16.51 -14.64
C ALA A 40 8.81 -15.23 -15.37
N PRO A 41 9.56 -15.37 -16.48
CA PRO A 41 10.21 -14.25 -17.16
C PRO A 41 9.24 -13.17 -17.65
N ASP A 42 8.04 -13.58 -18.08
CA ASP A 42 7.01 -12.68 -18.65
C ASP A 42 6.05 -12.09 -17.61
N THR A 43 6.22 -12.42 -16.32
CA THR A 43 5.35 -11.95 -15.23
C THR A 43 5.92 -10.69 -14.57
N LEU A 44 5.06 -9.71 -14.28
CA LEU A 44 5.45 -8.48 -13.58
C LEU A 44 5.89 -8.76 -12.14
N TYR A 45 7.05 -8.23 -11.75
CA TYR A 45 7.47 -8.17 -10.35
C TYR A 45 6.93 -6.89 -9.70
N LEU A 46 5.95 -7.06 -8.80
CA LEU A 46 5.21 -5.96 -8.17
C LEU A 46 5.85 -5.44 -6.87
N GLY A 47 7.13 -5.70 -6.61
CA GLY A 47 7.85 -5.18 -5.46
C GLY A 47 7.46 -5.81 -4.12
N SER A 48 7.45 -5.00 -3.04
CA SER A 48 7.42 -5.49 -1.65
C SER A 48 6.42 -4.81 -0.71
N ARG A 49 5.43 -4.06 -1.23
CA ARG A 49 4.32 -3.44 -0.47
C ARG A 49 4.83 -2.50 0.64
N ILE A 50 5.60 -1.49 0.27
CA ILE A 50 6.30 -0.59 1.21
C ILE A 50 5.27 0.16 2.10
N ALA A 51 5.20 -0.21 3.38
CA ALA A 51 4.41 0.48 4.40
C ALA A 51 5.19 1.66 5.01
N TRP A 52 6.46 1.45 5.34
CA TRP A 52 7.40 2.46 5.84
C TRP A 52 8.76 2.18 5.20
N GLY A 53 9.47 3.20 4.73
CA GLY A 53 10.76 2.99 4.06
C GLY A 53 11.54 4.28 3.88
N ALA A 54 12.85 4.19 3.98
CA ALA A 54 13.73 5.31 3.63
C ALA A 54 13.80 5.50 2.10
N PRO A 55 14.21 6.68 1.60
CA PRO A 55 14.33 6.93 0.16
C PRO A 55 15.14 5.89 -0.62
N SER A 56 16.18 5.30 -0.01
CA SER A 56 16.98 4.23 -0.63
C SER A 56 16.17 2.97 -0.96
N VAL A 57 15.17 2.63 -0.16
CA VAL A 57 14.29 1.47 -0.41
C VAL A 57 13.41 1.74 -1.64
N TYR A 58 12.85 2.95 -1.76
CA TYR A 58 12.05 3.33 -2.92
C TYR A 58 12.89 3.39 -4.20
N ARG A 59 14.12 3.93 -4.13
CA ARG A 59 15.05 3.97 -5.27
C ARG A 59 15.44 2.57 -5.73
N ALA A 60 15.77 1.68 -4.79
CA ALA A 60 16.07 0.28 -5.12
C ALA A 60 14.85 -0.44 -5.69
N ALA A 61 13.65 -0.22 -5.13
CA ALA A 61 12.42 -0.76 -5.68
C ALA A 61 12.20 -0.27 -7.12
N ALA A 62 12.37 1.03 -7.38
CA ALA A 62 12.24 1.60 -8.71
C ALA A 62 13.25 1.01 -9.72
N LYS A 63 14.48 0.73 -9.30
CA LYS A 63 15.52 0.14 -10.16
C LYS A 63 15.21 -1.29 -10.61
N TYR A 64 14.60 -2.11 -9.75
CA TYR A 64 14.48 -3.56 -9.97
C TYR A 64 13.05 -4.07 -10.16
N CYS A 65 12.03 -3.33 -9.72
CA CYS A 65 10.63 -3.74 -9.87
C CYS A 65 10.06 -3.27 -11.21
N ASP A 66 9.12 -4.05 -11.76
CA ASP A 66 8.32 -3.61 -12.89
C ASP A 66 7.28 -2.58 -12.44
N VAL A 67 6.72 -2.76 -11.24
CA VAL A 67 5.79 -1.83 -10.57
C VAL A 67 6.20 -1.70 -9.10
N VAL A 68 6.30 -0.47 -8.59
CA VAL A 68 6.60 -0.23 -7.17
C VAL A 68 5.30 -0.29 -6.36
N SER A 69 5.20 -1.23 -5.42
CA SER A 69 4.03 -1.34 -4.54
C SER A 69 4.24 -0.66 -3.18
N VAL A 70 3.20 0.02 -2.72
CA VAL A 70 3.14 0.71 -1.42
C VAL A 70 1.82 0.38 -0.71
N ASN A 71 1.78 0.44 0.61
CA ASN A 71 0.53 0.38 1.37
C ASN A 71 0.25 1.73 2.01
N THR A 72 -0.93 2.32 1.80
CA THR A 72 -1.25 3.68 2.25
C THR A 72 -2.56 3.70 3.04
N TYR A 73 -2.45 3.85 4.36
CA TYR A 73 -3.57 4.04 5.26
C TYR A 73 -3.76 5.53 5.57
N GLN A 74 -4.24 6.27 4.56
CA GLN A 74 -4.54 7.70 4.61
C GLN A 74 -5.81 7.98 3.79
N LYS A 75 -6.45 9.15 3.95
CA LYS A 75 -7.66 9.51 3.17
C LYS A 75 -7.38 9.82 1.69
N ARG A 76 -6.11 9.98 1.31
CA ARG A 76 -5.63 10.20 -0.07
C ARG A 76 -4.26 9.56 -0.24
N VAL A 77 -3.82 9.39 -1.49
CA VAL A 77 -2.46 8.98 -1.79
C VAL A 77 -1.45 10.03 -1.29
N THR A 78 -0.42 9.58 -0.57
CA THR A 78 0.63 10.45 -0.01
C THR A 78 2.04 9.99 -0.34
N LYS A 79 2.18 8.83 -1.01
CA LYS A 79 3.47 8.23 -1.35
C LYS A 79 3.76 8.40 -2.82
N ASP A 80 4.95 8.87 -3.14
CA ASP A 80 5.53 8.91 -4.48
C ASP A 80 7.00 8.51 -4.41
N LEU A 81 7.61 8.29 -5.57
CA LEU A 81 9.04 8.02 -5.66
C LEU A 81 9.85 9.27 -5.28
N PRO A 82 10.92 9.11 -4.47
CA PRO A 82 11.84 10.20 -4.17
C PRO A 82 12.45 10.80 -5.44
N GLU A 83 12.79 12.09 -5.39
CA GLU A 83 13.54 12.74 -6.47
C GLU A 83 14.81 11.95 -6.82
N GLY A 84 15.09 11.85 -8.12
CA GLY A 84 16.19 11.08 -8.69
C GLY A 84 15.94 9.57 -8.81
N SER A 85 14.76 9.06 -8.43
CA SER A 85 14.38 7.67 -8.72
C SER A 85 14.08 7.50 -10.21
N GLU A 86 14.31 6.29 -10.74
CA GLU A 86 13.77 5.91 -12.06
C GLU A 86 12.26 6.08 -12.08
N ASP A 87 11.72 6.62 -13.19
CA ASP A 87 10.27 6.74 -13.33
C ASP A 87 9.65 5.35 -13.51
N LYS A 88 8.79 4.97 -12.56
CA LYS A 88 8.11 3.67 -12.53
C LYS A 88 6.64 3.81 -12.20
N PRO A 89 5.80 2.93 -12.76
CA PRO A 89 4.42 2.80 -12.32
C PRO A 89 4.38 2.35 -10.85
N MET A 90 3.38 2.84 -10.13
CA MET A 90 3.13 2.53 -8.73
C MET A 90 1.77 1.85 -8.55
N ILE A 91 1.67 0.95 -7.58
CA ILE A 91 0.39 0.36 -7.17
C ILE A 91 0.22 0.48 -5.66
N ASN A 92 -0.95 0.94 -5.22
CA ASN A 92 -1.29 0.89 -3.80
C ASN A 92 -1.83 -0.50 -3.46
N GLY A 93 -1.08 -1.26 -2.66
CA GLY A 93 -1.40 -2.64 -2.30
C GLY A 93 -2.47 -2.77 -1.21
N GLU A 94 -2.64 -1.75 -0.37
CA GLU A 94 -3.63 -1.72 0.72
C GLU A 94 -4.08 -0.29 1.04
N PHE A 95 -5.37 -0.14 1.29
CA PHE A 95 -5.99 0.97 2.00
C PHE A 95 -7.34 0.50 2.56
N HIS A 96 -7.84 1.16 3.60
CA HIS A 96 -9.21 0.97 4.09
C HIS A 96 -9.71 2.15 4.89
N PHE A 97 -11.01 2.11 5.16
CA PHE A 97 -11.72 2.99 6.07
C PHE A 97 -12.72 2.14 6.86
N GLY A 98 -12.93 2.45 8.13
CA GLY A 98 -13.94 1.76 8.93
C GLY A 98 -14.77 2.69 9.80
N ALA A 99 -15.96 2.23 10.16
CA ALA A 99 -16.93 2.93 11.00
C ALA A 99 -17.54 1.98 12.04
N LEU A 100 -18.08 2.52 13.13
CA LEU A 100 -18.61 1.72 14.26
C LEU A 100 -20.14 1.70 14.32
N ASP A 101 -20.82 2.31 13.36
CA ASP A 101 -22.28 2.42 13.27
C ASP A 101 -22.98 1.10 12.88
N ARG A 102 -22.24 -0.02 12.90
CA ARG A 102 -22.69 -1.38 12.56
C ARG A 102 -22.17 -2.46 13.51
N GLY A 103 -21.70 -2.08 14.70
CA GLY A 103 -21.58 -3.01 15.85
C GLY A 103 -20.20 -3.65 16.09
N LEU A 104 -19.19 -3.38 15.27
CA LEU A 104 -17.80 -3.73 15.60
C LEU A 104 -17.20 -2.69 16.56
N PHE A 105 -16.07 -3.03 17.20
CA PHE A 105 -15.44 -2.21 18.25
C PHE A 105 -14.22 -1.43 17.77
N HIS A 106 -13.76 -1.64 16.54
CA HIS A 106 -12.57 -0.98 16.02
C HIS A 106 -12.74 -0.59 14.54
N THR A 107 -12.45 0.66 14.20
CA THR A 107 -12.59 1.21 12.83
C THR A 107 -11.44 0.78 11.92
N GLY A 108 -10.38 0.23 12.49
CA GLY A 108 -9.12 -0.04 11.81
C GLY A 108 -8.22 1.19 11.81
N LEU A 109 -7.39 1.29 10.79
CA LEU A 109 -6.30 2.29 10.74
C LEU A 109 -6.76 3.69 10.32
N VAL A 110 -7.90 3.82 9.64
CA VAL A 110 -8.46 5.12 9.26
C VAL A 110 -9.95 5.16 9.60
N ALA A 111 -10.26 5.94 10.63
CA ALA A 111 -11.62 6.07 11.14
C ALA A 111 -12.51 6.96 10.27
N THR A 112 -13.76 6.56 10.16
CA THR A 112 -14.88 7.32 9.58
C THR A 112 -16.07 7.26 10.53
N LYS A 113 -16.97 8.24 10.45
CA LYS A 113 -18.10 8.36 11.38
C LYS A 113 -19.24 7.40 11.08
N SER A 114 -19.41 7.04 9.81
CA SER A 114 -20.51 6.18 9.34
C SER A 114 -20.16 5.44 8.05
N GLN A 115 -21.00 4.49 7.65
CA GLN A 115 -20.85 3.79 6.37
C GLN A 115 -20.87 4.72 5.15
N GLU A 116 -21.63 5.83 5.21
CA GLU A 116 -21.65 6.85 4.16
C GLU A 116 -20.31 7.60 4.08
N GLU A 117 -19.71 7.99 5.22
CA GLU A 117 -18.37 8.61 5.20
C GLU A 117 -17.30 7.60 4.75
N ARG A 118 -17.44 6.32 5.11
CA ARG A 118 -16.58 5.23 4.65
C ARG A 118 -16.56 5.13 3.13
N ALA A 119 -17.75 5.16 2.51
CA ALA A 119 -17.92 5.16 1.05
C ALA A 119 -17.40 6.43 0.37
N ALA A 120 -17.61 7.60 0.98
CA ALA A 120 -17.05 8.86 0.49
C ALA A 120 -15.52 8.87 0.53
N CYS A 121 -14.91 8.36 1.61
CA CYS A 121 -13.46 8.23 1.73
C CYS A 121 -12.89 7.23 0.72
N TYR A 122 -13.57 6.10 0.48
CA TYR A 122 -13.21 5.17 -0.59
C TYR A 122 -13.13 5.88 -1.94
N SER A 123 -14.18 6.62 -2.30
CA SER A 123 -14.26 7.33 -3.57
C SER A 123 -13.15 8.36 -3.71
N ALA A 124 -12.89 9.13 -2.65
CA ALA A 124 -11.83 10.13 -2.63
C ALA A 124 -10.43 9.52 -2.77
N PHE A 125 -10.16 8.41 -2.09
CA PHE A 125 -8.88 7.73 -2.16
C PHE A 125 -8.61 7.17 -3.56
N VAL A 126 -9.56 6.40 -4.11
CA VAL A 126 -9.40 5.80 -5.45
C VAL A 126 -9.27 6.89 -6.52
N THR A 127 -10.06 7.96 -6.43
CA THR A 127 -9.92 9.12 -7.33
C THR A 127 -8.54 9.75 -7.21
N SER A 128 -7.98 9.88 -5.99
CA SER A 128 -6.63 10.43 -5.81
C SER A 128 -5.55 9.58 -6.47
N CYS A 129 -5.69 8.24 -6.46
CA CYS A 129 -4.81 7.35 -7.21
C CYS A 129 -5.01 7.53 -8.73
N LEU A 130 -6.26 7.59 -9.21
CA LEU A 130 -6.56 7.74 -10.65
C LEU A 130 -5.95 9.03 -11.23
N THR A 131 -5.99 10.12 -10.48
CA THR A 131 -5.43 11.42 -10.91
C THR A 131 -3.92 11.54 -10.71
N HIS A 132 -3.28 10.59 -10.03
CA HIS A 132 -1.83 10.62 -9.79
C HIS A 132 -1.08 10.04 -11.00
N PRO A 133 -0.06 10.72 -11.57
CA PRO A 133 0.56 10.31 -12.84
C PRO A 133 1.15 8.90 -12.81
N ARG A 134 1.71 8.44 -11.68
CA ARG A 134 2.33 7.10 -11.57
C ARG A 134 1.42 5.95 -11.15
N TYR A 135 0.26 6.19 -10.54
CA TYR A 135 -0.52 5.07 -9.99
C TYR A 135 -1.28 4.35 -11.09
N VAL A 136 -1.06 3.03 -11.18
CA VAL A 136 -1.70 2.13 -12.15
C VAL A 136 -2.77 1.24 -11.50
N GLY A 137 -2.96 1.34 -10.19
CA GLY A 137 -3.99 0.59 -9.48
C GLY A 137 -3.98 0.84 -7.96
N THR A 138 -5.04 0.38 -7.31
CA THR A 138 -5.15 0.33 -5.86
C THR A 138 -6.00 -0.86 -5.42
N HIS A 139 -5.62 -1.52 -4.33
CA HIS A 139 -6.36 -2.64 -3.74
C HIS A 139 -6.82 -2.32 -2.33
N TRP A 140 -8.11 -2.56 -2.08
CA TRP A 140 -8.72 -2.43 -0.77
C TRP A 140 -8.32 -3.61 0.12
N PHE A 141 -7.94 -3.31 1.37
CA PHE A 141 -7.75 -4.32 2.40
C PHE A 141 -8.94 -4.25 3.36
N GLN A 142 -9.92 -5.13 3.33
CA GLN A 142 -9.96 -6.44 2.69
C GLN A 142 -11.41 -6.83 2.36
N TRP A 143 -11.62 -8.04 1.82
CA TRP A 143 -12.94 -8.47 1.35
C TRP A 143 -13.99 -8.52 2.47
N ARG A 144 -13.69 -9.14 3.62
CA ARG A 144 -14.62 -9.31 4.74
C ARG A 144 -14.17 -8.54 5.98
N ASP A 145 -15.13 -8.13 6.80
CA ASP A 145 -14.84 -7.62 8.14
C ASP A 145 -14.04 -8.66 8.91
N GLN A 146 -13.22 -8.17 9.84
CA GLN A 146 -12.54 -9.05 10.76
C GLN A 146 -13.52 -9.56 11.83
N ALA A 147 -13.20 -10.70 12.43
CA ALA A 147 -13.98 -11.22 13.53
C ALA A 147 -14.04 -10.19 14.67
N LEU A 148 -15.22 -10.03 15.29
CA LEU A 148 -15.42 -9.13 16.43
C LEU A 148 -14.41 -9.40 17.56
N THR A 149 -14.11 -10.68 17.78
CA THR A 149 -13.17 -11.20 18.78
C THR A 149 -11.71 -11.20 18.32
N GLY A 150 -11.42 -10.67 17.14
CA GLY A 150 -10.08 -10.56 16.60
C GLY A 150 -9.62 -11.77 15.76
N ARG A 151 -8.69 -11.48 14.85
CA ARG A 151 -7.83 -12.45 14.15
C ARG A 151 -6.74 -12.99 15.12
N PRO A 152 -5.88 -13.94 14.72
CA PRO A 152 -4.80 -14.45 15.58
C PRO A 152 -3.82 -13.39 16.13
N ASP A 153 -3.67 -12.27 15.43
CA ASP A 153 -2.85 -11.11 15.85
C ASP A 153 -3.66 -10.06 16.64
N GLY A 154 -4.94 -10.31 16.90
CA GLY A 154 -5.84 -9.45 17.66
C GLY A 154 -6.56 -8.37 16.86
N GLU A 155 -6.29 -8.19 15.56
CA GLU A 155 -7.04 -7.18 14.78
C GLU A 155 -8.53 -7.57 14.64
N ASN A 156 -9.43 -6.63 14.94
CA ASN A 156 -10.89 -6.80 14.96
C ASN A 156 -11.66 -5.66 14.27
N TYR A 157 -11.17 -5.27 13.09
CA TYR A 157 -11.57 -4.06 12.37
C TYR A 157 -12.84 -4.22 11.51
N GLN A 158 -13.63 -3.15 11.45
CA GLN A 158 -14.75 -2.94 10.53
C GLN A 158 -14.25 -2.36 9.19
N ILE A 159 -13.68 -3.20 8.33
CA ILE A 159 -12.99 -2.80 7.09
C ILE A 159 -13.35 -3.68 5.88
N GLY A 160 -14.37 -4.52 5.98
CA GLY A 160 -14.79 -5.41 4.91
C GLY A 160 -15.66 -4.72 3.86
N PHE A 161 -15.56 -5.14 2.60
CA PHE A 161 -16.65 -4.96 1.64
C PHE A 161 -17.92 -5.71 2.06
N LEU A 162 -17.74 -6.83 2.76
CA LEU A 162 -18.80 -7.66 3.34
C LEU A 162 -18.66 -7.72 4.85
N THR A 163 -19.79 -7.90 5.55
CA THR A 163 -19.85 -8.22 6.97
C THR A 163 -19.30 -9.64 7.24
N VAL A 164 -19.17 -10.00 8.52
CA VAL A 164 -18.85 -11.39 8.94
C VAL A 164 -19.90 -12.41 8.50
N THR A 165 -21.14 -11.98 8.23
CA THR A 165 -22.24 -12.82 7.73
C THR A 165 -22.39 -12.78 6.20
N ASP A 166 -21.33 -12.37 5.50
CA ASP A 166 -21.25 -12.30 4.04
C ASP A 166 -22.28 -11.35 3.40
N GLN A 167 -22.74 -10.35 4.16
CA GLN A 167 -23.65 -9.32 3.63
C GLN A 167 -22.87 -8.11 3.14
N PRO A 168 -23.14 -7.59 1.93
CA PRO A 168 -22.43 -6.42 1.42
C PRO A 168 -22.80 -5.14 2.16
N TYR A 169 -21.84 -4.24 2.29
CA TYR A 169 -22.10 -2.84 2.66
C TYR A 169 -22.57 -2.07 1.42
N PRO A 170 -23.87 -1.73 1.30
CA PRO A 170 -24.42 -1.15 0.08
C PRO A 170 -23.76 0.18 -0.29
N GLU A 171 -23.41 1.01 0.70
CA GLU A 171 -22.76 2.30 0.51
C GLU A 171 -21.39 2.15 -0.16
N LEU A 172 -20.59 1.19 0.32
CA LEU A 172 -19.26 0.92 -0.25
C LEU A 172 -19.36 0.28 -1.64
N VAL A 173 -20.31 -0.62 -1.85
CA VAL A 173 -20.55 -1.25 -3.15
C VAL A 173 -20.99 -0.22 -4.20
N GLU A 174 -21.88 0.70 -3.84
CA GLU A 174 -22.33 1.77 -4.73
C GLU A 174 -21.16 2.70 -5.09
N ALA A 175 -20.35 3.12 -4.10
CA ALA A 175 -19.16 3.92 -4.34
C ALA A 175 -18.16 3.23 -5.28
N ALA A 176 -17.90 1.93 -5.06
CA ALA A 176 -17.02 1.14 -5.92
C ALA A 176 -17.54 1.05 -7.36
N ARG A 177 -18.84 0.82 -7.55
CA ARG A 177 -19.47 0.80 -8.87
C ARG A 177 -19.35 2.15 -9.57
N LYS A 178 -19.65 3.25 -8.87
CA LYS A 178 -19.60 4.61 -9.42
C LYS A 178 -18.19 4.98 -9.87
N VAL A 179 -17.19 4.75 -9.03
CA VAL A 179 -15.79 5.03 -9.40
C VAL A 179 -15.32 4.11 -10.52
N GLY A 180 -15.63 2.82 -10.44
CA GLY A 180 -15.25 1.85 -11.47
C GLY A 180 -15.84 2.15 -12.85
N ALA A 181 -17.08 2.63 -12.92
CA ALA A 181 -17.72 3.01 -14.17
C ALA A 181 -17.03 4.21 -14.85
N ALA A 182 -16.52 5.17 -14.07
CA ALA A 182 -15.89 6.40 -14.57
C ALA A 182 -14.34 6.33 -14.60
N MET A 183 -13.72 5.22 -14.19
CA MET A 183 -12.28 5.20 -13.91
C MET A 183 -11.41 5.48 -15.14
N TYR A 184 -11.77 4.91 -16.30
CA TYR A 184 -11.00 5.10 -17.52
C TYR A 184 -11.20 6.49 -18.11
N GLU A 185 -12.42 7.02 -18.07
CA GLU A 185 -12.71 8.40 -18.46
C GLU A 185 -11.96 9.39 -17.57
N THR A 186 -11.97 9.18 -16.26
CA THR A 186 -11.22 10.01 -15.30
C THR A 186 -9.72 9.98 -15.59
N ARG A 187 -9.16 8.82 -15.97
CA ARG A 187 -7.72 8.65 -16.21
C ARG A 187 -7.27 9.21 -17.56
N TYR A 188 -8.06 9.00 -18.62
CA TYR A 188 -7.66 9.28 -20.00
C TYR A 188 -8.36 10.49 -20.61
N GLY A 189 -9.34 11.08 -19.92
CA GLY A 189 -10.15 12.20 -20.40
C GLY A 189 -11.01 11.84 -21.63
N LYS A 190 -11.39 10.57 -21.78
CA LYS A 190 -12.13 10.01 -22.92
C LYS A 190 -13.19 9.02 -22.49
#